data_AF-A0A250XMD6-F1
#
_entry.id   AF-A0A250XMD6-F1
#
_cell.length_a   1.000
_cell.length_b   1.000
_cell.length_c   1.000
_cell.angle_alpha   90.00
_cell.angle_beta   90.00
_cell.angle_gamma   90.00
#
_symmetry.space_group_name_H-M   'P 1'
#
loop_
_entity.id
_entity.type
_entity.pdbx_description
1 polymer ?
#
loop_
_entity_poly.entity_id
_entity_poly.type
_entity_poly.pdbx_seq_one_letter_code
_entity_poly.pdbx_strand_id
1 'polypeptide(L)'
;MVTIPSSIALAVLLACICLSFSYSEAPTYADLALALTPLQFTFAITQMRYVDDETQPDGVKSLRMNLLYAREAIDIFAYAYPRQNVIEAKRKLLGYNDDKPDTRLLIKRGNLIDLKQATSSVATNLENTDDLLLVIRRDLDEGYEVLGDFQDLAHSLVHYEVSDVELLRSKCLVWQQHFVQNMEARGYNNFLQSPSKNHLYDRPHKDLSRLFWGFRDTHPDPHLSGYANMALLLTSLAEEAGGDVLTEFLLLPQVYNEPQHSQFHMYRKLIRSLLAVVHFFPDIIIPDSIARMKTLEMTLSLSQEDLHHKRSSLKFSVPTMLLEWEQSLRLKISHIFGSLRGGILAAFGRSHHHSNSQNNVYQHDDDDDCGEAADASSVMEVLQTAFHDMGQVNNIVFAYNFYLGHGLEEEAEQQRLLVIEEWGKVSSWLKQQDVPSLLACFTKTLKTQWDL
;
A
#
# COMPACT_ATOMS: atom_id res chain seq x y z
N MET A 1 -13.27 -18.17 -17.21
CA MET A 1 -13.82 -17.55 -15.98
C MET A 1 -13.94 -18.62 -14.90
N VAL A 2 -12.98 -18.69 -13.99
CA VAL A 2 -12.99 -19.64 -12.87
C VAL A 2 -13.25 -18.84 -11.59
N THR A 3 -14.29 -19.21 -10.86
CA THR A 3 -14.73 -18.51 -9.64
C THR A 3 -13.77 -18.75 -8.49
N ILE A 4 -13.36 -17.68 -7.80
CA ILE A 4 -12.69 -17.77 -6.50
C ILE A 4 -13.58 -18.60 -5.57
N PRO A 5 -13.07 -19.60 -4.82
CA PRO A 5 -13.87 -20.34 -3.86
C PRO A 5 -14.47 -19.38 -2.84
N SER A 6 -15.79 -19.26 -2.85
CA SER A 6 -16.61 -18.37 -2.01
C SER A 6 -16.35 -18.54 -0.51
N SER A 7 -15.75 -19.67 -0.13
CA SER A 7 -15.32 -20.00 1.23
C SER A 7 -14.16 -19.15 1.75
N ILE A 8 -13.25 -18.66 0.88
CA ILE A 8 -12.09 -17.87 1.31
C ILE A 8 -12.51 -16.44 1.67
N ALA A 9 -13.30 -15.79 0.82
CA ALA A 9 -13.82 -14.44 1.09
C ALA A 9 -14.72 -14.42 2.34
N LEU A 10 -15.56 -15.45 2.53
CA LEU A 10 -16.38 -15.60 3.72
C LEU A 10 -15.55 -15.88 4.98
N ALA A 11 -14.48 -16.68 4.87
CA ALA A 11 -13.58 -16.94 6.00
C ALA A 11 -12.78 -15.69 6.41
N VAL A 12 -12.33 -14.88 5.46
CA VAL A 12 -11.70 -13.57 5.74
C VAL A 12 -12.69 -12.63 6.41
N LEU A 13 -13.92 -12.54 5.88
CA LEU A 13 -14.96 -11.70 6.47
C LEU A 13 -15.29 -12.16 7.91
N LEU A 14 -15.46 -13.46 8.14
CA LEU A 14 -15.74 -14.02 9.46
C LEU A 14 -14.56 -13.86 10.42
N ALA A 15 -13.30 -13.94 9.95
CA ALA A 15 -12.12 -13.67 10.77
C ALA A 15 -12.05 -12.18 11.17
N CYS A 16 -12.30 -11.26 10.23
CA CYS A 16 -12.37 -9.83 10.53
C CYS A 16 -13.51 -9.49 11.49
N ILE A 17 -14.67 -10.14 11.32
CA ILE A 17 -15.83 -10.01 12.20
C ILE A 17 -15.48 -10.54 13.60
N CYS A 18 -14.93 -11.75 13.72
CA CYS A 18 -14.59 -12.35 15.02
C CYS A 18 -13.48 -11.61 15.79
N LEU A 19 -12.55 -10.94 15.10
CA LEU A 19 -11.54 -10.08 15.74
C LEU A 19 -12.17 -8.85 16.42
N SER A 20 -13.36 -8.42 15.97
CA SER A 20 -14.11 -7.28 16.53
C SER A 20 -14.91 -7.62 17.79
N PHE A 21 -15.06 -8.90 18.17
CA PHE A 21 -16.07 -9.33 19.14
C PHE A 21 -15.60 -9.52 20.60
N SER A 22 -14.32 -9.32 20.96
CA SER A 22 -13.90 -9.66 22.34
C SER A 22 -12.70 -8.90 22.93
N TYR A 23 -12.30 -7.75 22.38
CA TYR A 23 -11.21 -6.99 22.97
C TYR A 23 -11.72 -5.84 23.84
N SER A 24 -11.52 -5.96 25.15
CA SER A 24 -11.62 -4.84 26.09
C SER A 24 -10.45 -3.86 25.95
N GLU A 25 -9.42 -4.22 25.18
CA GLU A 25 -8.17 -3.48 25.02
C GLU A 25 -7.98 -3.10 23.55
N ALA A 26 -7.47 -1.90 23.28
CA ALA A 26 -7.15 -1.49 21.91
C ALA A 26 -6.10 -2.45 21.30
N PRO A 27 -6.20 -2.82 20.01
CA PRO A 27 -5.27 -3.76 19.40
C PRO A 27 -3.85 -3.21 19.46
N THR A 28 -2.87 -4.08 19.70
CA THR A 28 -1.45 -3.69 19.65
C THR A 28 -0.97 -3.54 18.22
N TYR A 29 0.21 -2.93 18.02
CA TYR A 29 0.86 -2.87 16.70
C TYR A 29 1.06 -4.25 16.06
N ALA A 30 1.42 -5.25 16.88
CA ALA A 30 1.58 -6.63 16.42
C ALA A 30 0.26 -7.33 16.07
N ASP A 31 -0.84 -7.00 16.76
CA ASP A 31 -2.16 -7.53 16.41
C ASP A 31 -2.62 -7.01 15.05
N LEU A 32 -2.38 -5.73 14.75
CA LEU A 32 -2.63 -5.17 13.41
C LEU A 32 -1.74 -5.82 12.35
N ALA A 33 -0.45 -6.04 12.63
CA ALA A 33 0.46 -6.75 11.74
C ALA A 33 -0.02 -8.18 11.42
N LEU A 34 -0.48 -8.92 12.44
CA LEU A 34 -0.98 -10.28 12.30
C LEU A 34 -2.26 -10.34 11.46
N ALA A 35 -3.13 -9.34 11.59
CA ALA A 35 -4.37 -9.26 10.84
C ALA A 35 -4.14 -8.90 9.36
N LEU A 36 -3.26 -7.93 9.08
CA LEU A 36 -3.12 -7.37 7.74
C LEU A 36 -2.07 -8.07 6.87
N THR A 37 -0.85 -8.28 7.38
CA THR A 37 0.29 -8.68 6.56
C THR A 37 0.11 -10.06 5.93
N PRO A 38 -0.29 -11.12 6.67
CA PRO A 38 -0.55 -12.43 6.07
C PRO A 38 -1.68 -12.40 5.03
N LEU A 39 -2.70 -11.57 5.26
CA LEU A 39 -3.84 -11.44 4.36
C LEU A 39 -3.42 -10.85 3.01
N GLN A 40 -2.74 -9.69 3.02
CA GLN A 40 -2.27 -9.03 1.79
C GLN A 40 -1.28 -9.92 1.04
N PHE A 41 -0.37 -10.57 1.76
CA PHE A 41 0.57 -11.52 1.18
C PHE A 41 -0.13 -12.72 0.51
N THR A 42 -1.14 -13.29 1.17
CA THR A 42 -1.94 -14.40 0.62
C THR A 42 -2.71 -13.98 -0.63
N PHE A 43 -3.28 -12.77 -0.65
CA PHE A 43 -3.95 -12.26 -1.85
C PHE A 43 -3.01 -12.14 -3.04
N ALA A 44 -1.81 -11.61 -2.83
CA ALA A 44 -0.79 -11.54 -3.88
C ALA A 44 -0.45 -12.93 -4.42
N ILE A 45 -0.11 -13.90 -3.55
CA ILE A 45 0.22 -15.27 -3.96
C ILE A 45 -0.93 -15.97 -4.69
N THR A 46 -2.16 -15.74 -4.24
CA THR A 46 -3.33 -16.35 -4.89
C THR A 46 -3.47 -15.86 -6.33
N GLN A 47 -3.21 -14.56 -6.57
CA GLN A 47 -3.26 -13.98 -7.90
C GLN A 47 -2.08 -14.39 -8.79
N MET A 48 -0.92 -14.70 -8.19
CA MET A 48 0.25 -15.16 -8.95
C MET A 48 -0.08 -16.38 -9.81
N ARG A 49 -0.95 -17.29 -9.34
CA ARG A 49 -1.32 -18.52 -10.05
C ARG A 49 -2.03 -18.29 -11.40
N TYR A 50 -2.45 -17.07 -11.68
CA TYR A 50 -3.10 -16.71 -12.95
C TYR A 50 -2.14 -16.13 -13.98
N VAL A 51 -0.84 -16.04 -13.67
CA VAL A 51 0.20 -15.70 -14.64
C VAL A 51 0.73 -16.99 -15.27
N ASP A 52 0.57 -17.09 -16.58
CA ASP A 52 0.90 -18.22 -17.43
C ASP A 52 1.42 -17.77 -18.82
N ASP A 53 1.67 -18.72 -19.71
CA ASP A 53 2.20 -18.48 -21.06
C ASP A 53 1.25 -17.68 -21.98
N GLU A 54 -0.04 -17.59 -21.63
CA GLU A 54 -1.07 -16.89 -22.41
C GLU A 54 -1.38 -15.50 -21.85
N THR A 55 -0.87 -15.18 -20.65
CA THR A 55 -1.14 -13.94 -19.95
C THR A 55 -0.72 -12.73 -20.80
N GLN A 56 -1.66 -11.79 -20.96
CA GLN A 56 -1.43 -10.54 -21.68
C GLN A 56 -0.92 -9.44 -20.72
N PRO A 57 -0.21 -8.42 -21.23
CA PRO A 57 0.26 -7.27 -20.44
C PRO A 57 -0.76 -6.67 -19.46
N ASP A 58 -2.00 -6.40 -19.90
CA ASP A 58 -3.04 -5.87 -19.00
C ASP A 58 -3.48 -6.85 -17.90
N GLY A 59 -3.30 -8.16 -18.14
CA GLY A 59 -3.71 -9.24 -17.24
C GLY A 59 -2.96 -9.22 -15.90
N VAL A 60 -1.76 -8.64 -15.84
CA VAL A 60 -0.95 -8.63 -14.61
C VAL A 60 -1.23 -7.45 -13.68
N LYS A 61 -2.02 -6.44 -14.11
CA LYS A 61 -2.27 -5.22 -13.35
C LYS A 61 -2.81 -5.47 -11.93
N SER A 62 -3.77 -6.40 -11.80
CA SER A 62 -4.35 -6.76 -10.49
C SER A 62 -3.31 -7.41 -9.57
N LEU A 63 -2.49 -8.32 -10.10
CA LEU A 63 -1.42 -8.95 -9.33
C LEU A 63 -0.38 -7.93 -8.88
N ARG A 64 0.07 -7.05 -9.77
CA ARG A 64 1.03 -5.99 -9.45
C ARG A 64 0.53 -5.09 -8.32
N MET A 65 -0.76 -4.73 -8.33
CA MET A 65 -1.38 -3.97 -7.24
C MET A 65 -1.40 -4.75 -5.92
N ASN A 66 -1.69 -6.06 -5.94
CA ASN A 66 -1.68 -6.86 -4.71
C ASN A 66 -0.26 -7.07 -4.15
N LEU A 67 0.77 -7.19 -5.00
CA LEU A 67 2.16 -7.20 -4.55
C LEU A 67 2.54 -5.87 -3.89
N LEU A 68 2.05 -4.75 -4.43
CA LEU A 68 2.24 -3.43 -3.83
C LEU A 68 1.68 -3.40 -2.41
N TYR A 69 0.42 -3.82 -2.23
CA TYR A 69 -0.21 -3.85 -0.91
C TYR A 69 0.48 -4.81 0.06
N ALA A 70 0.92 -5.98 -0.41
CA ALA A 70 1.70 -6.91 0.41
C ALA A 70 3.00 -6.28 0.91
N ARG A 71 3.72 -5.55 0.04
CA ARG A 71 4.99 -4.92 0.43
C ARG A 71 4.78 -3.70 1.32
N GLU A 72 3.72 -2.92 1.10
CA GLU A 72 3.35 -1.81 1.98
C GLU A 72 2.96 -2.30 3.37
N ALA A 73 2.18 -3.38 3.48
CA ALA A 73 1.88 -3.98 4.77
C ALA A 73 3.15 -4.45 5.50
N ILE A 74 4.10 -5.06 4.79
CA ILE A 74 5.40 -5.44 5.34
C ILE A 74 6.20 -4.22 5.80
N ASP A 75 6.26 -3.16 4.99
CA ASP A 75 7.00 -1.94 5.31
C ASP A 75 6.39 -1.21 6.53
N ILE A 76 5.05 -1.12 6.58
CA ILE A 76 4.30 -0.53 7.69
C ILE A 76 4.52 -1.31 8.98
N PHE A 77 4.68 -2.64 8.92
CA PHE A 77 4.83 -3.51 10.10
C PHE A 77 6.25 -4.06 10.32
N ALA A 78 7.27 -3.44 9.71
CA ALA A 78 8.63 -3.96 9.74
C ALA A 78 9.16 -4.20 11.18
N TYR A 79 8.81 -3.33 12.13
CA TYR A 79 9.21 -3.44 13.54
C TYR A 79 8.56 -4.60 14.29
N ALA A 80 7.45 -5.16 13.80
CA ALA A 80 6.78 -6.28 14.47
C ALA A 80 7.51 -7.61 14.28
N TYR A 81 8.41 -7.70 13.30
CA TYR A 81 9.03 -8.96 12.90
C TYR A 81 10.49 -9.05 13.37
N PRO A 82 10.91 -10.20 13.95
CA PRO A 82 12.28 -10.41 14.41
C PRO A 82 13.29 -10.32 13.26
N ARG A 83 14.51 -9.88 13.58
CA ARG A 83 15.67 -10.01 12.70
C ARG A 83 16.14 -11.47 12.67
N GLN A 84 15.39 -12.31 11.98
CA GLN A 84 15.66 -13.74 11.93
C GLN A 84 16.60 -14.04 10.76
N ASN A 85 17.74 -14.69 11.06
CA ASN A 85 18.63 -15.19 10.02
C ASN A 85 17.92 -16.34 9.28
N VAL A 86 17.93 -16.33 7.94
CA VAL A 86 17.35 -17.38 7.09
C VAL A 86 17.81 -18.79 7.50
N ILE A 87 19.08 -18.96 7.92
CA ILE A 87 19.61 -20.25 8.37
C ILE A 87 18.90 -20.71 9.64
N GLU A 88 18.66 -19.82 10.59
CA GLU A 88 17.97 -20.13 11.84
C GLU A 88 16.49 -20.44 11.61
N ALA A 89 15.83 -19.67 10.73
CA ALA A 89 14.47 -19.95 10.28
C ALA A 89 14.35 -21.36 9.67
N LYS A 90 15.28 -21.71 8.77
CA LYS A 90 15.33 -23.04 8.15
C LYS A 90 15.58 -24.14 9.17
N ARG A 91 16.47 -23.94 10.15
CA ARG A 91 16.71 -24.92 11.24
C ARG A 91 15.45 -25.17 12.06
N LYS A 92 14.75 -24.11 12.48
CA LYS A 92 13.50 -24.18 13.23
C LYS A 92 12.41 -24.90 12.44
N LEU A 93 12.25 -24.58 11.15
CA LEU A 93 11.25 -25.20 10.28
C LEU A 93 11.50 -26.70 10.06
N LEU A 94 12.76 -27.11 10.00
CA LEU A 94 13.15 -28.51 9.88
C LEU A 94 13.13 -29.27 11.22
N GLY A 95 12.69 -28.64 12.32
CA GLY A 95 12.61 -29.27 13.63
C GLY A 95 13.96 -29.60 14.26
N TYR A 96 15.04 -28.91 13.86
CA TYR A 96 16.34 -29.06 14.50
C TYR A 96 16.33 -28.34 15.86
N ASN A 97 16.19 -29.10 16.94
CA ASN A 97 16.46 -28.62 18.29
C ASN A 97 17.98 -28.60 18.53
N ASP A 98 18.49 -27.48 19.05
CA ASP A 98 19.91 -27.25 19.32
C ASP A 98 20.51 -28.17 20.41
N ASP A 99 19.69 -29.00 21.06
CA ASP A 99 20.13 -29.74 22.24
C ASP A 99 21.14 -30.85 21.97
N LYS A 100 21.30 -31.36 20.74
CA LYS A 100 22.44 -32.22 20.35
C LYS A 100 22.72 -32.14 18.83
N PRO A 101 23.80 -31.48 18.38
CA PRO A 101 24.22 -31.58 17.00
C PRO A 101 24.84 -32.96 16.75
N ASP A 102 24.04 -33.97 16.41
CA ASP A 102 24.55 -35.24 15.88
C ASP A 102 25.00 -35.05 14.41
N THR A 103 26.09 -34.29 14.27
CA THR A 103 26.78 -34.01 13.01
C THR A 103 27.23 -35.27 12.26
N ARG A 104 27.19 -36.45 12.91
CA ARG A 104 27.50 -37.74 12.28
C ARG A 104 26.41 -38.26 11.35
N LEU A 105 25.16 -37.81 11.48
CA LEU A 105 24.07 -38.24 10.58
C LEU A 105 24.04 -37.48 9.25
N LEU A 106 24.61 -36.27 9.19
CA LEU A 106 24.68 -35.46 7.98
C LEU A 106 25.73 -35.95 6.96
N ILE A 107 26.72 -36.73 7.41
CA ILE A 107 27.77 -37.28 6.53
C ILE A 107 27.36 -38.63 5.91
N LYS A 108 26.35 -39.32 6.47
CA LYS A 108 26.02 -40.71 6.10
C LYS A 108 24.89 -40.88 5.07
N ARG A 109 24.17 -39.83 4.68
CA ARG A 109 23.22 -39.89 3.55
C ARG A 109 23.85 -39.22 2.34
N GLY A 110 24.65 -40.01 1.62
CA GLY A 110 25.39 -39.61 0.44
C GLY A 110 24.47 -39.07 -0.67
N ASN A 111 24.72 -37.82 -1.05
CA ASN A 111 24.74 -37.27 -2.41
C ASN A 111 25.03 -35.75 -2.32
N LEU A 112 26.12 -35.39 -1.63
CA LEU A 112 26.51 -33.98 -1.41
C LEU A 112 27.63 -33.52 -2.35
N ILE A 113 28.05 -34.36 -3.30
CA ILE A 113 29.12 -34.03 -4.25
C ILE A 113 28.56 -33.28 -5.46
N ASP A 114 27.33 -33.56 -5.90
CA ASP A 114 26.67 -32.79 -6.98
C ASP A 114 26.05 -31.47 -6.51
N LEU A 115 25.64 -31.37 -5.24
CA LEU A 115 25.07 -30.12 -4.72
C LEU A 115 26.12 -29.02 -4.58
N LYS A 116 27.35 -29.37 -4.22
CA LYS A 116 28.46 -28.41 -4.09
C LYS A 116 28.91 -27.83 -5.43
N GLN A 117 28.86 -28.58 -6.52
CA GLN A 117 29.18 -28.04 -7.85
C GLN A 117 28.03 -27.22 -8.46
N ALA A 118 26.77 -27.55 -8.16
CA ALA A 118 25.62 -26.75 -8.59
C ALA A 118 25.42 -25.45 -7.79
N THR A 119 25.93 -25.35 -6.55
CA THR A 119 25.83 -24.14 -5.71
C THR A 119 27.10 -23.27 -5.72
N SER A 120 28.23 -23.78 -6.23
CA SER A 120 29.54 -23.11 -6.12
C SER A 120 29.73 -21.84 -6.96
N SER A 121 28.85 -21.50 -7.91
CA SER A 121 29.01 -20.27 -8.72
C SER A 121 28.04 -19.13 -8.37
N VAL A 122 27.02 -19.37 -7.54
CA VAL A 122 26.03 -18.35 -7.14
C VAL A 122 25.94 -18.17 -5.62
N ALA A 123 26.34 -19.17 -4.81
CA ALA A 123 26.08 -19.17 -3.36
C ALA A 123 27.16 -18.54 -2.47
N THR A 124 28.35 -18.18 -2.98
CA THR A 124 29.48 -17.89 -2.08
C THR A 124 29.60 -16.48 -1.52
N ASN A 125 28.68 -15.54 -1.82
CA ASN A 125 28.74 -14.17 -1.28
C ASN A 125 27.44 -13.64 -0.62
N LEU A 126 26.35 -14.41 -0.53
CA LEU A 126 25.06 -13.95 0.02
C LEU A 126 24.49 -14.84 1.16
N GLU A 127 25.17 -15.91 1.55
CA GLU A 127 24.54 -16.99 2.33
C GLU A 127 24.63 -16.94 3.86
N ASN A 128 25.04 -15.84 4.54
CA ASN A 128 25.23 -15.94 6.00
C ASN A 128 24.53 -14.95 6.94
N THR A 129 23.75 -13.96 6.49
CA THR A 129 23.17 -12.97 7.43
C THR A 129 21.83 -12.37 7.05
N ASP A 130 21.20 -12.77 5.94
CA ASP A 130 20.03 -12.03 5.47
C ASP A 130 18.85 -12.18 6.43
N ASP A 131 18.29 -11.04 6.82
CA ASP A 131 17.07 -10.91 7.61
C ASP A 131 15.89 -11.39 6.74
N LEU A 132 15.12 -12.37 7.22
CA LEU A 132 14.03 -12.97 6.43
C LEU A 132 13.00 -11.94 5.96
N LEU A 133 12.74 -10.88 6.74
CA LEU A 133 11.83 -9.80 6.31
C LEU A 133 12.36 -9.11 5.04
N LEU A 134 13.67 -8.81 5.02
CA LEU A 134 14.31 -8.14 3.89
C LEU A 134 14.37 -9.04 2.64
N VAL A 135 14.51 -10.36 2.83
CA VAL A 135 14.44 -11.32 1.72
C VAL A 135 13.03 -11.31 1.11
N ILE A 136 11.98 -11.42 1.94
CA ILE A 136 10.58 -11.37 1.45
C ILE A 136 10.35 -10.05 0.72
N ARG A 137 10.83 -8.94 1.30
CA ARG A 137 10.68 -7.60 0.73
C ARG A 137 11.34 -7.48 -0.64
N ARG A 138 12.56 -8.02 -0.80
CA ARG A 138 13.30 -8.06 -2.08
C ARG A 138 12.59 -8.89 -3.14
N ASP A 139 12.10 -10.08 -2.79
CA ASP A 139 11.40 -10.95 -3.73
C ASP A 139 10.08 -10.32 -4.22
N LEU A 140 9.39 -9.54 -3.36
CA LEU A 140 8.22 -8.75 -3.73
C LEU A 140 8.57 -7.53 -4.60
N ASP A 141 9.70 -6.86 -4.36
CA ASP A 141 10.17 -5.75 -5.20
C ASP A 141 10.49 -6.22 -6.61
N GLU A 142 11.24 -7.33 -6.74
CA GLU A 142 11.54 -7.93 -8.04
C GLU A 142 10.27 -8.24 -8.83
N GLY A 143 9.25 -8.80 -8.15
CA GLY A 143 7.96 -9.08 -8.77
C GLY A 143 7.21 -7.83 -9.21
N TYR A 144 7.20 -6.80 -8.37
CA TYR A 144 6.55 -5.53 -8.66
C TYR A 144 7.19 -4.83 -9.86
N GLU A 145 8.52 -4.92 -9.99
CA GLU A 145 9.29 -4.38 -11.12
C GLU A 145 9.04 -5.18 -12.40
N VAL A 146 9.26 -6.50 -12.39
CA VAL A 146 9.11 -7.35 -13.58
C VAL A 146 7.68 -7.35 -14.13
N LEU A 147 6.66 -7.38 -13.26
CA LEU A 147 5.27 -7.24 -13.70
C LEU A 147 4.96 -5.81 -14.15
N GLY A 148 5.69 -4.81 -13.64
CA GLY A 148 5.57 -3.44 -14.09
C GLY A 148 6.03 -3.28 -15.52
N ASP A 149 7.25 -3.73 -15.82
CA ASP A 149 7.80 -3.72 -17.17
C ASP A 149 6.86 -4.45 -18.15
N PHE A 150 6.33 -5.61 -17.75
CA PHE A 150 5.40 -6.35 -18.59
C PHE A 150 4.05 -5.64 -18.78
N GLN A 151 3.50 -5.04 -17.72
CA GLN A 151 2.25 -4.27 -17.80
C GLN A 151 2.41 -3.03 -18.69
N ASP A 152 3.57 -2.39 -18.67
CA ASP A 152 3.84 -1.17 -19.44
C ASP A 152 3.80 -1.43 -20.96
N LEU A 153 3.82 -2.70 -21.42
CA LEU A 153 3.53 -3.07 -22.80
C LEU A 153 2.08 -2.83 -23.23
N ALA A 154 1.14 -2.73 -22.28
CA ALA A 154 -0.25 -2.36 -22.55
C ALA A 154 -0.48 -0.84 -22.64
N HIS A 155 0.58 -0.03 -22.52
CA HIS A 155 0.43 1.41 -22.41
C HIS A 155 -0.11 2.01 -23.71
N SER A 156 -1.25 2.71 -23.63
CA SER A 156 -1.98 3.21 -24.81
C SER A 156 -1.23 4.25 -25.64
N LEU A 157 -0.20 4.88 -25.06
CA LEU A 157 0.61 5.90 -25.74
C LEU A 157 1.85 5.34 -26.43
N VAL A 158 2.08 4.02 -26.38
CA VAL A 158 3.30 3.39 -26.89
C VAL A 158 2.95 2.10 -27.64
N HIS A 159 3.67 1.83 -28.73
CA HIS A 159 3.57 0.57 -29.47
C HIS A 159 4.83 -0.27 -29.24
N TYR A 160 4.63 -1.54 -28.92
CA TYR A 160 5.68 -2.52 -28.67
C TYR A 160 5.64 -3.65 -29.67
N GLU A 161 6.78 -4.31 -29.86
CA GLU A 161 6.89 -5.47 -30.74
C GLU A 161 6.38 -6.74 -30.04
N VAL A 162 5.88 -7.71 -30.81
CA VAL A 162 5.36 -8.99 -30.26
C VAL A 162 6.45 -9.75 -29.49
N SER A 163 7.71 -9.64 -29.93
CA SER A 163 8.84 -10.25 -29.23
C SER A 163 9.08 -9.70 -27.82
N ASP A 164 8.73 -8.43 -27.57
CA ASP A 164 8.87 -7.82 -26.24
C ASP A 164 7.89 -8.44 -25.25
N VAL A 165 6.67 -8.73 -25.73
CA VAL A 165 5.63 -9.41 -24.96
C VAL A 165 6.10 -10.79 -24.51
N GLU A 166 6.64 -11.60 -25.44
CA GLU A 166 7.14 -12.93 -25.11
C GLU A 166 8.33 -12.88 -24.14
N LEU A 167 9.27 -11.96 -24.36
CA LEU A 167 10.43 -11.79 -23.51
C LEU A 167 10.03 -11.39 -22.09
N LEU A 168 9.22 -10.35 -21.92
CA LEU A 168 8.85 -9.86 -20.59
C LEU A 168 7.91 -10.85 -19.87
N ARG A 169 7.01 -11.54 -20.58
CA ARG A 169 6.20 -12.63 -20.01
C ARG A 169 7.11 -13.73 -19.45
N SER A 170 8.14 -14.14 -20.20
CA SER A 170 9.07 -15.18 -19.73
C SER A 170 9.79 -14.78 -18.43
N LYS A 171 10.13 -13.49 -18.26
CA LYS A 171 10.69 -12.98 -17.01
C LYS A 171 9.69 -13.07 -15.86
N CYS A 172 8.42 -12.72 -16.09
CA CYS A 172 7.37 -12.87 -15.08
C CYS A 172 7.24 -14.32 -14.60
N LEU A 173 7.30 -15.29 -15.53
CA LEU A 173 7.18 -16.71 -15.21
C LEU A 173 8.41 -17.24 -14.43
N VAL A 174 9.61 -16.81 -14.81
CA VAL A 174 10.84 -17.14 -14.07
C VAL A 174 10.80 -16.58 -12.65
N TRP A 175 10.43 -15.30 -12.50
CA TRP A 175 10.24 -14.69 -11.18
C TRP A 175 9.20 -15.44 -10.35
N GLN A 176 8.03 -15.75 -10.94
CA GLN A 176 6.96 -16.47 -10.26
C GLN A 176 7.44 -17.83 -9.73
N GLN A 177 8.19 -18.59 -10.55
CA GLN A 177 8.76 -19.86 -10.15
C GLN A 177 9.76 -19.69 -8.99
N HIS A 178 10.68 -18.73 -9.09
CA HIS A 178 11.67 -18.44 -8.06
C HIS A 178 11.01 -18.00 -6.74
N PHE A 179 10.00 -17.13 -6.81
CA PHE A 179 9.26 -16.64 -5.66
C PHE A 179 8.58 -17.79 -4.89
N VAL A 180 7.90 -18.70 -5.61
CA VAL A 180 7.23 -19.87 -4.98
C VAL A 180 8.26 -20.77 -4.31
N GLN A 181 9.38 -21.06 -4.98
CA GLN A 181 10.47 -21.86 -4.41
C GLN A 181 11.04 -21.23 -3.14
N ASN A 182 11.32 -19.93 -3.16
CA ASN A 182 11.83 -19.20 -1.99
C ASN A 182 10.82 -19.18 -0.85
N MET A 183 9.55 -18.93 -1.16
CA MET A 183 8.46 -18.89 -0.19
C MET A 183 8.34 -20.20 0.58
N GLU A 184 8.35 -21.33 -0.12
CA GLU A 184 8.30 -22.66 0.48
C GLU A 184 9.59 -22.98 1.24
N ALA A 185 10.75 -22.77 0.62
CA ALA A 185 12.04 -23.15 1.20
C ALA A 185 12.41 -22.35 2.46
N ARG A 186 11.93 -21.10 2.57
CA ARG A 186 12.25 -20.17 3.67
C ARG A 186 11.09 -19.97 4.65
N GLY A 187 9.90 -20.48 4.34
CA GLY A 187 8.74 -20.45 5.24
C GLY A 187 8.11 -19.05 5.42
N TYR A 188 7.96 -18.28 4.33
CA TYR A 188 7.46 -16.89 4.39
C TYR A 188 6.13 -16.77 5.14
N ASN A 189 5.17 -17.66 4.87
CA ASN A 189 3.86 -17.63 5.53
C ASN A 189 3.95 -17.79 7.05
N ASN A 190 4.77 -18.73 7.53
CA ASN A 190 4.95 -18.97 8.96
C ASN A 190 5.57 -17.75 9.65
N PHE A 191 6.54 -17.11 8.98
CA PHE A 191 7.18 -15.91 9.49
C PHE A 191 6.21 -14.73 9.59
N LEU A 192 5.47 -14.45 8.50
CA LEU A 192 4.52 -13.32 8.47
C LEU A 192 3.34 -13.50 9.43
N GLN A 193 2.98 -14.74 9.78
CA GLN A 193 1.97 -15.08 10.80
C GLN A 193 2.51 -15.01 12.24
N SER A 194 3.78 -14.66 12.45
CA SER A 194 4.42 -14.66 13.76
C SER A 194 5.02 -13.29 14.15
N PRO A 195 4.28 -12.17 14.04
CA PRO A 195 4.74 -10.91 14.60
C PRO A 195 4.87 -11.01 16.13
N SER A 196 5.84 -10.31 16.69
CA SER A 196 6.12 -10.31 18.12
C SER A 196 5.17 -9.39 18.86
N LYS A 197 4.30 -9.97 19.70
CA LYS A 197 3.31 -9.21 20.49
C LYS A 197 3.91 -8.30 21.55
N ASN A 198 5.08 -8.66 22.09
CA ASN A 198 5.63 -8.04 23.30
C ASN A 198 6.91 -7.24 23.03
N HIS A 199 7.34 -7.11 21.77
CA HIS A 199 8.60 -6.50 21.43
C HIS A 199 8.60 -5.96 20.01
N LEU A 200 9.03 -4.70 19.86
CA LEU A 200 9.34 -4.05 18.59
C LEU A 200 10.84 -4.18 18.34
N TYR A 201 11.22 -4.65 17.16
CA TYR A 201 12.61 -4.87 16.80
C TYR A 201 13.17 -3.66 16.07
N ASP A 202 14.21 -3.06 16.65
CA ASP A 202 14.95 -1.99 15.99
C ASP A 202 15.56 -2.45 14.66
N ARG A 203 15.46 -1.57 13.67
CA ARG A 203 15.99 -1.80 12.32
C ARG A 203 16.85 -0.61 11.89
N PRO A 204 18.01 -0.87 11.25
CA PRO A 204 18.77 0.20 10.62
C PRO A 204 17.92 0.94 9.59
N HIS A 205 18.05 2.27 9.50
CA HIS A 205 17.30 3.10 8.57
C HIS A 205 17.39 2.63 7.09
N LYS A 206 18.52 2.06 6.68
CA LYS A 206 18.70 1.50 5.32
C LYS A 206 17.87 0.24 5.03
N ASP A 207 17.43 -0.44 6.09
CA ASP A 207 16.62 -1.66 6.03
C ASP A 207 15.12 -1.32 6.13
N LEU A 208 14.78 -0.04 6.30
CA LEU A 208 13.42 0.48 6.37
C LEU A 208 13.03 1.17 5.06
N SER A 209 11.74 1.12 4.75
CA SER A 209 11.19 1.79 3.60
C SER A 209 11.23 3.31 3.78
N ARG A 210 11.87 4.00 2.82
CA ARG A 210 11.88 5.48 2.73
C ARG A 210 10.50 6.10 2.47
N LEU A 211 9.45 5.28 2.40
CA LEU A 211 8.07 5.72 2.22
C LEU A 211 7.23 5.56 3.49
N PHE A 212 7.78 4.94 4.54
CA PHE A 212 7.08 4.68 5.80
C PHE A 212 7.97 5.00 7.01
N TRP A 213 8.69 4.04 7.60
CA TRP A 213 9.49 4.34 8.81
C TRP A 213 10.92 4.83 8.52
N GLY A 214 11.36 4.77 7.26
CA GLY A 214 12.74 5.10 6.86
C GLY A 214 12.88 6.45 6.14
N PHE A 215 11.96 7.40 6.32
CA PHE A 215 12.13 8.77 5.77
C PHE A 215 12.49 9.81 6.85
N ARG A 216 12.08 9.57 8.10
CA ARG A 216 12.39 10.37 9.28
C ARG A 216 12.80 9.46 10.43
N ASP A 217 13.29 10.06 11.51
CA ASP A 217 13.57 9.38 12.77
C ASP A 217 12.28 9.13 13.59
N THR A 218 11.22 8.66 12.90
CA THR A 218 9.94 8.26 13.53
C THR A 218 9.88 6.75 13.57
N HIS A 219 9.56 6.20 14.75
CA HIS A 219 9.45 4.76 14.98
C HIS A 219 8.15 4.46 15.74
N PRO A 220 7.60 3.23 15.62
CA PRO A 220 6.48 2.84 16.46
C PRO A 220 6.88 2.79 17.94
N ASP A 221 5.99 3.26 18.81
CA ASP A 221 6.14 3.28 20.27
C ASP A 221 5.39 2.07 20.89
N PRO A 222 6.06 1.23 21.69
CA PRO A 222 5.43 0.08 22.35
C PRO A 222 4.37 0.45 23.40
N HIS A 223 4.32 1.70 23.85
CA HIS A 223 3.33 2.22 24.79
C HIS A 223 2.04 2.72 24.12
N LEU A 224 2.08 2.93 22.80
CA LEU A 224 0.91 3.33 22.01
C LEU A 224 0.12 2.10 21.55
N SER A 225 -1.20 2.26 21.40
CA SER A 225 -2.01 1.26 20.69
C SER A 225 -1.55 1.12 19.24
N GLY A 226 -1.98 0.05 18.56
CA GLY A 226 -1.72 -0.15 17.14
C GLY A 226 -2.25 1.00 16.29
N TYR A 227 -3.48 1.46 16.54
CA TYR A 227 -4.04 2.59 15.79
C TYR A 227 -3.35 3.91 16.10
N ALA A 228 -2.94 4.16 17.35
CA ALA A 228 -2.15 5.35 17.69
C ALA A 228 -0.77 5.33 17.00
N ASN A 229 -0.12 4.17 16.89
CA ASN A 229 1.09 4.00 16.09
C ASN A 229 0.87 4.28 14.60
N MET A 230 -0.26 3.85 14.04
CA MET A 230 -0.60 4.17 12.64
C MET A 230 -0.92 5.66 12.46
N ALA A 231 -1.56 6.30 13.44
CA ALA A 231 -1.79 7.75 13.45
C ALA A 231 -0.46 8.53 13.56
N LEU A 232 0.51 8.04 14.34
CA LEU A 232 1.86 8.60 14.40
C LEU A 232 2.58 8.54 13.04
N LEU A 233 2.51 7.40 12.36
CA LEU A 233 3.04 7.24 11.00
C LEU A 233 2.36 8.21 10.03
N LEU A 234 1.03 8.27 10.05
CA LEU A 234 0.23 9.10 9.15
C LEU A 234 0.51 10.59 9.35
N THR A 235 0.60 11.03 10.61
CA THR A 235 1.04 12.37 11.03
C THR A 235 2.41 12.70 10.45
N SER A 236 3.40 11.82 10.63
CA SER A 236 4.77 12.05 10.14
C SER A 236 4.82 12.16 8.62
N LEU A 237 4.07 11.31 7.91
CA LEU A 237 3.98 11.35 6.45
C LEU A 237 3.29 12.63 5.96
N ALA A 238 2.28 13.12 6.69
CA ALA A 238 1.54 14.33 6.33
C ALA A 238 2.40 15.58 6.52
N GLU A 239 3.19 15.63 7.59
CA GLU A 239 4.18 16.69 7.81
C GLU A 239 5.25 16.72 6.71
N GLU A 240 5.74 15.55 6.28
CA GLU A 240 6.70 15.47 5.18
C GLU A 240 6.06 15.94 3.87
N ALA A 241 4.84 15.50 3.59
CA ALA A 241 4.11 15.86 2.38
C ALA A 241 3.70 17.35 2.36
N GLY A 242 3.45 17.96 3.52
CA GLY A 242 3.04 19.37 3.62
C GLY A 242 4.21 20.34 3.79
N GLY A 243 5.40 19.86 4.13
CA GLY A 243 6.58 20.68 4.41
C GLY A 243 7.37 21.11 3.18
N ASP A 244 8.68 21.26 3.35
CA ASP A 244 9.61 21.77 2.33
C ASP A 244 9.57 20.95 1.02
N VAL A 245 9.31 19.65 1.11
CA VAL A 245 9.23 18.75 -0.06
C VAL A 245 8.17 19.22 -1.05
N LEU A 246 7.01 19.68 -0.57
CA LEU A 246 5.94 20.18 -1.45
C LEU A 246 6.32 21.53 -2.07
N THR A 247 6.97 22.41 -1.31
CA THR A 247 7.48 23.66 -1.87
C THR A 247 8.47 23.41 -3.00
N GLU A 248 9.46 22.54 -2.78
CA GLU A 248 10.43 22.16 -3.83
C GLU A 248 9.74 21.51 -5.03
N PHE A 249 8.78 20.61 -4.77
CA PHE A 249 8.01 19.91 -5.79
C PHE A 249 7.16 20.86 -6.66
N LEU A 250 6.49 21.85 -6.05
CA LEU A 250 5.65 22.83 -6.77
C LEU A 250 6.45 23.86 -7.58
N LEU A 251 7.76 23.92 -7.36
CA LEU A 251 8.69 24.76 -8.10
C LEU A 251 9.35 24.02 -9.27
N LEU A 252 9.10 22.72 -9.45
CA LEU A 252 9.65 21.94 -10.56
C LEU A 252 9.18 22.53 -11.91
N PRO A 253 10.10 23.10 -12.72
CA PRO A 253 9.71 23.72 -13.97
C PRO A 253 9.41 22.67 -15.05
N GLN A 254 10.03 21.49 -14.96
CA GLN A 254 9.98 20.42 -15.95
C GLN A 254 10.10 19.07 -15.25
N VAL A 255 9.00 18.31 -15.16
CA VAL A 255 8.95 17.01 -14.45
C VAL A 255 9.36 15.82 -15.31
N TYR A 256 9.73 16.04 -16.57
CA TYR A 256 10.17 15.00 -17.50
C TYR A 256 11.70 14.82 -17.58
N ASN A 257 12.47 15.78 -17.03
CA ASN A 257 13.92 15.69 -17.01
C ASN A 257 14.40 15.08 -15.69
N GLU A 258 15.47 14.30 -15.73
CA GLU A 258 16.22 13.96 -14.51
C GLU A 258 17.08 15.15 -14.08
N PRO A 259 17.17 15.49 -12.77
CA PRO A 259 16.67 14.76 -11.60
C PRO A 259 15.22 15.11 -11.16
N GLN A 260 14.54 16.02 -11.84
CA GLN A 260 13.21 16.52 -11.44
C GLN A 260 12.14 15.42 -11.51
N HIS A 261 12.21 14.51 -12.49
CA HIS A 261 11.29 13.38 -12.59
C HIS A 261 11.39 12.47 -11.37
N SER A 262 12.61 12.19 -10.89
CA SER A 262 12.84 11.46 -9.65
C SER A 262 12.20 12.15 -8.42
N GLN A 263 12.32 13.48 -8.29
CA GLN A 263 11.66 14.24 -7.23
C GLN A 263 10.13 14.17 -7.34
N PHE A 264 9.60 14.35 -8.56
CA PHE A 264 8.18 14.23 -8.83
C PHE A 264 7.63 12.85 -8.44
N HIS A 265 8.34 11.79 -8.82
CA HIS A 265 7.96 10.42 -8.53
C HIS A 265 8.05 10.10 -7.03
N MET A 266 9.04 10.65 -6.33
CA MET A 266 9.17 10.52 -4.88
C MET A 266 7.99 11.16 -4.16
N TYR A 267 7.61 12.39 -4.51
CA TYR A 267 6.46 13.06 -3.91
C TYR A 267 5.15 12.32 -4.20
N ARG A 268 4.93 11.87 -5.43
CA ARG A 268 3.78 11.02 -5.77
C ARG A 268 3.73 9.73 -4.93
N LYS A 269 4.87 9.09 -4.69
CA LYS A 269 4.97 7.91 -3.82
C LYS A 269 4.67 8.25 -2.36
N LEU A 270 5.03 9.42 -1.88
CA LEU A 270 4.71 9.89 -0.52
C LEU A 270 3.18 10.04 -0.35
N ILE A 271 2.50 10.73 -1.28
CA ILE A 271 1.03 10.83 -1.26
C ILE A 271 0.36 9.46 -1.31
N ARG A 272 0.87 8.54 -2.15
CA ARG A 272 0.37 7.16 -2.19
C ARG A 272 0.52 6.44 -0.85
N SER A 273 1.60 6.71 -0.12
CA SER A 273 1.89 6.05 1.17
C SER A 273 0.94 6.56 2.27
N LEU A 274 0.63 7.87 2.28
CA LEU A 274 -0.46 8.43 3.07
C LEU A 274 -1.79 7.70 2.80
N LEU A 275 -2.17 7.61 1.52
CA LEU A 275 -3.41 6.95 1.10
C LEU A 275 -3.42 5.45 1.44
N ALA A 276 -2.27 4.77 1.40
CA ALA A 276 -2.16 3.35 1.76
C ALA A 276 -2.45 3.11 3.24
N VAL A 277 -1.89 3.93 4.14
CA VAL A 277 -2.15 3.83 5.59
C VAL A 277 -3.65 4.04 5.86
N VAL A 278 -4.26 5.05 5.25
CA VAL A 278 -5.70 5.33 5.40
C VAL A 278 -6.56 4.23 4.79
N HIS A 279 -6.13 3.67 3.66
CA HIS A 279 -6.83 2.55 3.03
C HIS A 279 -6.87 1.31 3.94
N PHE A 280 -5.75 1.00 4.61
CA PHE A 280 -5.69 -0.11 5.54
C PHE A 280 -6.39 0.18 6.88
N PHE A 281 -6.39 1.44 7.32
CA PHE A 281 -6.89 1.84 8.64
C PHE A 281 -7.78 3.09 8.56
N PRO A 282 -8.95 3.01 7.91
CA PRO A 282 -9.83 4.17 7.74
C PRO A 282 -10.34 4.75 9.06
N ASP A 283 -10.40 3.92 10.12
CA ASP A 283 -10.84 4.31 11.46
C ASP A 283 -9.89 5.31 12.15
N ILE A 284 -8.66 5.48 11.64
CA ILE A 284 -7.73 6.51 12.14
C ILE A 284 -8.30 7.90 11.93
N ILE A 285 -8.99 8.09 10.80
CA ILE A 285 -9.52 9.39 10.37
C ILE A 285 -10.95 9.62 10.89
N ILE A 286 -11.72 8.55 11.00
CA ILE A 286 -13.12 8.61 11.42
C ILE A 286 -13.23 7.89 12.76
N PRO A 287 -12.86 8.48 13.90
CA PRO A 287 -12.92 7.79 15.20
C PRO A 287 -14.35 7.31 15.55
N ASP A 288 -15.36 7.98 14.98
CA ASP A 288 -16.76 7.60 15.09
C ASP A 288 -17.21 6.49 14.13
N SER A 289 -16.37 5.98 13.21
CA SER A 289 -16.70 4.83 12.39
C SER A 289 -16.90 3.59 13.26
N ILE A 290 -16.17 3.47 14.37
CA ILE A 290 -16.35 2.41 15.37
C ILE A 290 -17.69 2.59 16.09
N ALA A 291 -18.07 3.82 16.46
CA ALA A 291 -19.37 4.10 17.05
C ALA A 291 -20.52 3.86 16.05
N ARG A 292 -20.33 4.20 14.77
CA ARG A 292 -21.28 3.96 13.68
C ARG A 292 -21.36 2.50 13.28
N MET A 293 -20.25 1.76 13.29
CA MET A 293 -20.22 0.31 13.08
C MET A 293 -20.91 -0.40 14.24
N LYS A 294 -20.68 -0.01 15.50
CA LYS A 294 -21.44 -0.49 16.67
C LYS A 294 -22.93 -0.12 16.61
N THR A 295 -23.26 1.05 16.07
CA THR A 295 -24.67 1.48 15.87
C THR A 295 -25.34 0.70 14.73
N LEU A 296 -24.63 0.49 13.61
CA LEU A 296 -25.04 -0.38 12.50
C LEU A 296 -25.16 -1.83 12.96
N GLU A 297 -24.30 -2.29 13.86
CA GLU A 297 -24.31 -3.60 14.49
C GLU A 297 -25.53 -3.76 15.41
N MET A 298 -25.84 -2.79 16.28
CA MET A 298 -27.10 -2.79 17.04
C MET A 298 -28.33 -2.84 16.11
N THR A 299 -28.29 -2.09 15.01
CA THR A 299 -29.40 -2.03 14.05
C THR A 299 -29.53 -3.33 13.24
N LEU A 300 -28.42 -3.95 12.86
CA LEU A 300 -28.39 -5.23 12.13
C LEU A 300 -28.72 -6.41 13.03
N SER A 301 -28.36 -6.38 14.31
CA SER A 301 -28.72 -7.38 15.33
C SER A 301 -30.22 -7.40 15.58
N LEU A 302 -30.84 -6.21 15.71
CA LEU A 302 -32.30 -6.06 15.75
C LEU A 302 -32.97 -6.58 14.47
N SER A 303 -32.33 -6.40 13.30
CA SER A 303 -32.85 -6.94 12.04
C SER A 303 -32.68 -8.46 11.88
N GLN A 304 -31.69 -9.08 12.54
CA GLN A 304 -31.47 -10.52 12.50
C GLN A 304 -32.50 -11.28 13.34
N GLU A 305 -32.98 -10.72 14.45
CA GLU A 305 -34.14 -11.24 15.18
C GLU A 305 -35.42 -11.19 14.32
N ASP A 306 -35.63 -10.09 13.59
CA ASP A 306 -36.73 -9.95 12.62
C ASP A 306 -36.60 -10.91 11.41
N LEU A 307 -35.38 -11.15 10.93
CA LEU A 307 -35.09 -12.08 9.83
C LEU A 307 -35.21 -13.53 10.27
N HIS A 308 -34.90 -13.88 11.52
CA HIS A 308 -35.16 -15.21 12.07
C HIS A 308 -36.66 -15.52 12.12
N HIS A 309 -37.51 -14.51 12.30
CA HIS A 309 -38.96 -14.66 12.18
C HIS A 309 -39.45 -14.85 10.73
N LYS A 310 -38.75 -14.29 9.73
CA LYS A 310 -39.10 -14.40 8.29
C LYS A 310 -38.44 -15.57 7.54
N ARG A 311 -37.36 -16.16 8.08
CA ARG A 311 -36.57 -17.25 7.47
C ARG A 311 -37.32 -18.57 7.30
N SER A 312 -38.53 -18.71 7.83
CA SER A 312 -39.40 -19.87 7.60
C SER A 312 -39.97 -19.98 6.17
N SER A 313 -39.65 -19.07 5.25
CA SER A 313 -40.38 -18.95 3.98
C SER A 313 -39.62 -18.82 2.65
N LEU A 314 -38.27 -18.81 2.60
CA LEU A 314 -37.57 -18.54 1.32
C LEU A 314 -36.43 -19.54 1.00
N LYS A 315 -36.53 -20.14 -0.20
CA LYS A 315 -35.51 -20.97 -0.86
C LYS A 315 -34.83 -20.14 -1.97
N PHE A 316 -33.65 -19.59 -1.72
CA PHE A 316 -32.78 -19.05 -2.78
C PHE A 316 -31.33 -19.49 -2.57
N SER A 317 -30.60 -19.66 -3.68
CA SER A 317 -29.21 -20.13 -3.69
C SER A 317 -28.23 -19.01 -3.34
N VAL A 318 -27.33 -19.32 -2.41
CA VAL A 318 -26.33 -18.45 -1.76
C VAL A 318 -25.36 -17.70 -2.70
N PRO A 319 -24.97 -18.20 -3.90
CA PRO A 319 -23.95 -17.54 -4.72
C PRO A 319 -24.36 -16.20 -5.34
N THR A 320 -25.62 -16.04 -5.79
CA THR A 320 -26.08 -14.81 -6.45
C THR A 320 -26.18 -13.64 -5.46
N MET A 321 -26.58 -13.95 -4.22
CA MET A 321 -26.76 -12.99 -3.14
C MET A 321 -25.43 -12.34 -2.71
N LEU A 322 -24.31 -13.08 -2.82
CA LEU A 322 -22.97 -12.60 -2.43
C LEU A 322 -22.34 -11.70 -3.50
N LEU A 323 -22.55 -11.99 -4.78
CA LEU A 323 -22.07 -11.14 -5.87
C LEU A 323 -22.82 -9.80 -5.89
N GLU A 324 -24.14 -9.83 -5.68
CA GLU A 324 -24.97 -8.64 -5.52
C GLU A 324 -24.59 -7.87 -4.24
N TRP A 325 -24.17 -8.55 -3.18
CA TRP A 325 -23.73 -7.91 -1.94
C TRP A 325 -22.36 -7.23 -2.07
N GLU A 326 -21.36 -7.87 -2.70
CA GLU A 326 -20.05 -7.25 -2.94
C GLU A 326 -20.16 -6.04 -3.88
N GLN A 327 -20.96 -6.15 -4.94
CA GLN A 327 -21.28 -5.02 -5.82
C GLN A 327 -22.04 -3.93 -5.06
N SER A 328 -22.99 -4.29 -4.19
CA SER A 328 -23.71 -3.33 -3.33
C SER A 328 -22.77 -2.63 -2.34
N LEU A 329 -21.79 -3.33 -1.75
CA LEU A 329 -20.81 -2.74 -0.83
C LEU A 329 -19.89 -1.75 -1.55
N ARG A 330 -19.35 -2.13 -2.71
CA ARG A 330 -18.54 -1.24 -3.56
C ARG A 330 -19.34 -0.02 -4.03
N LEU A 331 -20.59 -0.20 -4.43
CA LEU A 331 -21.49 0.88 -4.81
C LEU A 331 -21.84 1.78 -3.62
N LYS A 332 -22.06 1.24 -2.43
CA LYS A 332 -22.34 2.02 -1.21
C LYS A 332 -21.14 2.83 -0.76
N ILE A 333 -19.94 2.24 -0.79
CA ILE A 333 -18.69 2.97 -0.51
C ILE A 333 -18.52 4.09 -1.56
N SER A 334 -18.67 3.77 -2.85
CA SER A 334 -18.62 4.77 -3.93
C SER A 334 -19.71 5.85 -3.82
N HIS A 335 -20.90 5.52 -3.29
CA HIS A 335 -22.00 6.46 -3.09
C HIS A 335 -21.82 7.31 -1.83
N ILE A 336 -21.18 6.80 -0.78
CA ILE A 336 -20.79 7.58 0.39
C ILE A 336 -19.79 8.65 -0.05
N PHE A 337 -18.73 8.26 -0.76
CA PHE A 337 -17.77 9.21 -1.33
C PHE A 337 -18.38 10.13 -2.40
N GLY A 338 -19.29 9.62 -3.25
CA GLY A 338 -19.98 10.40 -4.28
C GLY A 338 -21.00 11.42 -3.73
N SER A 339 -21.70 11.09 -2.64
CA SER A 339 -22.65 11.99 -1.98
C SER A 339 -21.97 13.09 -1.18
N LEU A 340 -20.77 12.83 -0.66
CA LEU A 340 -19.90 13.83 -0.02
C LEU A 340 -19.41 14.86 -1.05
N ARG A 341 -18.95 14.39 -2.22
CA ARG A 341 -18.55 15.23 -3.37
C ARG A 341 -19.64 16.24 -3.81
N GLY A 342 -20.91 15.84 -3.76
CA GLY A 342 -22.05 16.71 -4.11
C GLY A 342 -22.38 17.78 -3.06
N GLY A 343 -22.16 17.49 -1.78
CA GLY A 343 -22.41 18.43 -0.67
C GLY A 343 -21.35 19.53 -0.59
N ILE A 344 -20.09 19.20 -0.85
CA ILE A 344 -18.95 20.12 -0.70
C ILE A 344 -18.88 21.12 -1.87
N LEU A 345 -19.14 20.69 -3.11
CA LEU A 345 -19.25 21.62 -4.25
C LEU A 345 -20.36 22.67 -4.06
N ALA A 346 -21.42 22.32 -3.33
CA ALA A 346 -22.51 23.26 -2.99
C ALA A 346 -22.14 24.23 -1.85
N ALA A 347 -21.21 23.85 -0.96
CA ALA A 347 -20.73 24.67 0.15
C ALA A 347 -19.67 25.69 -0.30
N PHE A 348 -18.72 25.28 -1.13
CA PHE A 348 -17.66 26.19 -1.64
C PHE A 348 -18.14 27.11 -2.77
N GLY A 349 -19.19 26.74 -3.52
CA GLY A 349 -19.80 27.60 -4.55
C GLY A 349 -20.53 28.84 -4.02
N ARG A 350 -20.74 28.98 -2.69
CA ARG A 350 -21.44 30.13 -2.09
C ARG A 350 -20.54 31.16 -1.38
N SER A 351 -19.24 30.92 -1.26
CA SER A 351 -18.33 31.78 -0.48
C SER A 351 -17.50 32.79 -1.30
N HIS A 352 -17.99 33.21 -2.48
CA HIS A 352 -17.29 34.21 -3.30
C HIS A 352 -18.19 35.38 -3.68
N HIS A 353 -18.46 36.25 -2.70
CA HIS A 353 -18.60 37.68 -2.97
C HIS A 353 -18.16 38.50 -1.75
N HIS A 354 -17.26 39.46 -2.01
CA HIS A 354 -16.68 40.48 -1.13
C HIS A 354 -15.39 40.11 -0.36
N SER A 355 -14.25 40.51 -0.92
CA SER A 355 -13.33 41.40 -0.20
C SER A 355 -12.47 42.16 -1.19
N ASN A 356 -12.48 43.48 -1.02
CA ASN A 356 -11.69 44.45 -1.77
C ASN A 356 -10.45 44.80 -0.93
N SER A 357 -9.34 45.10 -1.60
CA SER A 357 -8.00 45.28 -1.06
C SER A 357 -7.86 46.14 0.20
N GLN A 358 -6.94 45.78 1.10
CA GLN A 358 -6.00 46.72 1.72
C GLN A 358 -4.75 46.02 2.27
N ASN A 359 -3.59 46.52 1.86
CA ASN A 359 -2.25 46.11 2.30
C ASN A 359 -2.06 46.43 3.78
N ASN A 360 -1.65 45.44 4.59
CA ASN A 360 -1.01 45.66 5.87
C ASN A 360 0.07 44.62 6.15
N VAL A 361 1.13 45.10 6.80
CA VAL A 361 2.34 44.39 7.21
C VAL A 361 1.97 43.31 8.25
N TYR A 362 2.31 42.05 7.96
CA TYR A 362 2.07 40.92 8.88
C TYR A 362 3.08 40.92 10.03
N GLN A 363 2.59 41.16 11.25
CA GLN A 363 3.13 40.54 12.45
C GLN A 363 2.43 39.19 12.60
N HIS A 364 3.21 38.11 12.68
CA HIS A 364 2.73 36.76 13.01
C HIS A 364 2.37 36.73 14.50
N ASP A 365 1.08 36.84 14.81
CA ASP A 365 0.53 36.36 16.07
C ASP A 365 0.11 34.90 15.82
N ASP A 366 0.77 33.95 16.50
CA ASP A 366 0.75 32.49 16.27
C ASP A 366 -0.54 31.77 16.73
N ASP A 367 -1.67 32.49 16.82
CA ASP A 367 -2.97 31.88 17.07
C ASP A 367 -3.70 31.68 15.73
N ASP A 368 -3.06 30.91 14.83
CA ASP A 368 -3.66 30.46 13.57
C ASP A 368 -4.82 29.49 13.93
N ASP A 369 -5.98 30.10 14.14
CA ASP A 369 -7.27 29.45 14.26
C ASP A 369 -7.49 28.71 12.94
N CYS A 370 -7.18 27.41 12.96
CA CYS A 370 -7.47 26.49 11.87
C CYS A 370 -8.99 26.48 11.68
N GLY A 371 -9.52 27.48 10.98
CA GLY A 371 -10.95 27.74 10.85
C GLY A 371 -11.65 26.46 10.44
N GLU A 372 -12.67 26.06 11.22
CA GLU A 372 -13.34 24.75 11.14
C GLU A 372 -12.40 23.62 10.70
N ALA A 373 -11.66 23.05 11.67
CA ALA A 373 -10.79 21.88 11.53
C ALA A 373 -11.04 21.11 10.23
N ALA A 374 -10.14 21.26 9.26
CA ALA A 374 -10.28 20.71 7.92
C ALA A 374 -10.76 19.25 8.04
N ASP A 375 -11.97 18.98 7.56
CA ASP A 375 -12.56 17.65 7.63
C ASP A 375 -11.59 16.69 6.94
N ALA A 376 -11.10 15.73 7.69
CA ALA A 376 -10.08 14.82 7.22
C ALA A 376 -10.54 14.02 5.98
N SER A 377 -11.86 13.83 5.81
CA SER A 377 -12.43 13.25 4.59
C SER A 377 -12.13 14.14 3.37
N SER A 378 -12.30 15.46 3.51
CA SER A 378 -12.00 16.44 2.46
C SER A 378 -10.51 16.46 2.11
N VAL A 379 -9.61 16.34 3.10
CA VAL A 379 -8.16 16.21 2.86
C VAL A 379 -7.86 14.95 2.05
N MET A 380 -8.49 13.81 2.38
CA MET A 380 -8.29 12.58 1.62
C MET A 380 -8.80 12.67 0.18
N GLU A 381 -9.92 13.35 -0.07
CA GLU A 381 -10.42 13.59 -1.44
C GLU A 381 -9.43 14.42 -2.27
N VAL A 382 -8.83 15.45 -1.68
CA VAL A 382 -7.79 16.27 -2.32
C VAL A 382 -6.56 15.40 -2.63
N LEU A 383 -6.07 14.61 -1.68
CA LEU A 383 -4.91 13.75 -1.89
C LEU A 383 -5.15 12.64 -2.93
N GLN A 384 -6.35 12.06 -2.98
CA GLN A 384 -6.72 11.08 -3.99
C GLN A 384 -6.74 11.70 -5.40
N THR A 385 -7.31 12.91 -5.52
CA THR A 385 -7.33 13.66 -6.78
C THR A 385 -5.91 14.01 -7.22
N ALA A 386 -5.09 14.54 -6.31
CA ALA A 386 -3.68 14.81 -6.55
C ALA A 386 -2.94 13.57 -7.07
N PHE A 387 -3.09 12.43 -6.39
CA PHE A 387 -2.43 11.18 -6.77
C PHE A 387 -2.87 10.68 -8.14
N HIS A 388 -4.17 10.80 -8.44
CA HIS A 388 -4.72 10.43 -9.75
C HIS A 388 -4.13 11.29 -10.86
N ASP A 389 -4.19 12.62 -10.73
CA ASP A 389 -3.77 13.54 -11.77
C ASP A 389 -2.25 13.49 -11.98
N MET A 390 -1.46 13.39 -10.91
CA MET A 390 -0.02 13.10 -11.02
C MET A 390 0.24 11.75 -11.70
N GLY A 391 -0.65 10.76 -11.53
CA GLY A 391 -0.59 9.50 -12.28
C GLY A 391 -0.71 9.70 -13.79
N GLN A 392 -1.60 10.60 -14.24
CA GLN A 392 -1.75 10.93 -15.65
C GLN A 392 -0.49 11.60 -16.20
N VAL A 393 0.05 12.59 -15.47
CA VAL A 393 1.31 13.26 -15.84
C VAL A 393 2.45 12.23 -15.96
N ASN A 394 2.55 11.30 -15.00
CA ASN A 394 3.57 10.25 -15.03
C ASN A 394 3.49 9.35 -16.27
N ASN A 395 2.27 9.01 -16.73
CA ASN A 395 2.07 8.22 -17.94
C ASN A 395 2.56 8.96 -19.20
N ILE A 396 2.38 10.28 -19.25
CA ILE A 396 2.87 11.11 -20.36
C ILE A 396 4.41 11.22 -20.30
N VAL A 397 5.00 11.38 -19.11
CA VAL A 397 6.46 11.36 -18.93
C VAL A 397 7.06 10.02 -19.35
N PHE A 398 6.39 8.91 -19.02
CA PHE A 398 6.79 7.58 -19.47
C PHE A 398 6.82 7.50 -21.00
N ALA A 399 5.75 7.96 -21.68
CA ALA A 399 5.70 7.98 -23.14
C ALA A 399 6.80 8.88 -23.74
N TYR A 400 7.06 10.05 -23.16
CA TYR A 400 8.16 10.93 -23.55
C TYR A 400 9.51 10.21 -23.50
N ASN A 401 9.84 9.58 -22.38
CA ASN A 401 11.10 8.85 -22.21
C ASN A 401 11.21 7.65 -23.16
N PHE A 402 10.09 6.96 -23.42
CA PHE A 402 10.03 5.90 -24.40
C PHE A 402 10.41 6.41 -25.79
N TYR A 403 9.70 7.42 -26.30
CA TYR A 403 9.94 7.94 -27.67
C TYR A 403 11.36 8.48 -27.82
N LEU A 404 11.84 9.24 -26.83
CA LEU A 404 13.19 9.77 -26.82
C LEU A 404 14.24 8.64 -26.87
N GLY A 405 14.06 7.59 -26.07
CA GLY A 405 14.96 6.43 -26.03
C GLY A 405 15.02 5.64 -27.34
N HIS A 406 13.98 5.75 -28.18
CA HIS A 406 13.89 5.08 -29.48
C HIS A 406 14.26 5.98 -30.67
N GLY A 407 14.71 7.22 -30.42
CA GLY A 407 15.08 8.17 -31.47
C GLY A 407 13.88 8.76 -32.24
N LEU A 408 12.68 8.70 -31.65
CA LEU A 408 11.45 9.25 -32.19
C LEU A 408 11.25 10.68 -31.66
N GLU A 409 12.07 11.60 -32.18
CA GLU A 409 12.21 12.96 -31.63
C GLU A 409 10.93 13.79 -31.74
N GLU A 410 10.16 13.63 -32.82
CA GLU A 410 8.92 14.39 -33.04
C GLU A 410 7.82 13.97 -32.06
N GLU A 411 7.62 12.66 -31.88
CA GLU A 411 6.69 12.10 -30.91
C GLU A 411 7.09 12.43 -29.47
N ALA A 412 8.39 12.36 -29.16
CA ALA A 412 8.92 12.78 -27.88
C ALA A 412 8.59 14.26 -27.61
N GLU A 413 8.83 15.14 -28.58
CA GLU A 413 8.52 16.57 -28.42
C GLU A 413 7.01 16.81 -28.19
N GLN A 414 6.14 16.08 -28.87
CA GLN A 414 4.69 16.14 -28.63
C GLN A 414 4.33 15.73 -27.19
N GLN A 415 4.89 14.63 -26.69
CA GLN A 415 4.68 14.21 -25.29
C GLN A 415 5.25 15.24 -24.31
N ARG A 416 6.41 15.84 -24.60
CA ARG A 416 7.02 16.87 -23.75
C ARG A 416 6.10 18.07 -23.57
N LEU A 417 5.48 18.55 -24.65
CA LEU A 417 4.52 19.65 -24.60
C LEU A 417 3.28 19.29 -23.75
N LEU A 418 2.77 18.07 -23.89
CA LEU A 418 1.66 17.56 -23.07
C LEU A 418 2.05 17.48 -21.58
N VAL A 419 3.26 17.02 -21.25
CA VAL A 419 3.73 17.01 -19.85
C VAL A 419 3.73 18.43 -19.28
N ILE A 420 4.24 19.42 -20.02
CA ILE A 420 4.28 20.82 -19.56
C ILE A 420 2.87 21.34 -19.28
N GLU A 421 1.93 21.07 -20.19
CA GLU A 421 0.53 21.49 -20.04
C GLU A 421 -0.13 20.83 -18.82
N GLU A 422 -0.10 19.51 -18.74
CA GLU A 422 -0.78 18.75 -17.69
C GLU A 422 -0.14 18.99 -16.31
N TRP A 423 1.20 19.05 -16.24
CA TRP A 423 1.89 19.43 -15.00
C TRP A 423 1.55 20.85 -14.56
N GLY A 424 1.43 21.80 -15.49
CA GLY A 424 0.98 23.16 -15.21
C GLY A 424 -0.42 23.20 -14.57
N LYS A 425 -1.34 22.36 -15.07
CA LYS A 425 -2.69 22.21 -14.50
C LYS A 425 -2.64 21.64 -13.07
N VAL A 426 -1.95 20.52 -12.88
CA VAL A 426 -1.85 19.85 -11.57
C VAL A 426 -1.18 20.73 -10.53
N SER A 427 -0.03 21.32 -10.85
CA SER A 427 0.70 22.20 -9.93
C SER A 427 -0.09 23.46 -9.56
N SER A 428 -0.84 24.04 -10.50
CA SER A 428 -1.72 25.18 -10.22
C SER A 428 -2.90 24.78 -9.32
N TRP A 429 -3.50 23.62 -9.58
CA TRP A 429 -4.59 23.09 -8.77
C TRP A 429 -4.14 22.80 -7.33
N LEU A 430 -2.99 22.15 -7.13
CA LEU A 430 -2.42 21.90 -5.80
C LEU A 430 -2.19 23.20 -5.01
N LYS A 431 -1.72 24.26 -5.68
CA LYS A 431 -1.57 25.59 -5.07
C LYS A 431 -2.92 26.20 -4.68
N GLN A 432 -3.94 26.04 -5.53
CA GLN A 432 -5.30 26.54 -5.26
C GLN A 432 -5.97 25.81 -4.10
N GLN A 433 -5.70 24.52 -3.91
CA GLN A 433 -6.22 23.76 -2.78
C GLN A 433 -5.50 24.05 -1.46
N ASP A 434 -4.39 24.80 -1.49
CA ASP A 434 -3.55 25.06 -0.33
C ASP A 434 -3.20 23.76 0.45
N VAL A 435 -2.70 22.76 -0.30
CA VAL A 435 -2.33 21.45 0.23
C VAL A 435 -1.40 21.52 1.47
N PRO A 436 -0.41 22.44 1.56
CA PRO A 436 0.39 22.58 2.78
C PRO A 436 -0.47 22.85 4.02
N SER A 437 -1.36 23.84 3.96
CA SER A 437 -2.25 24.19 5.07
C SER A 437 -3.23 23.06 5.40
N LEU A 438 -3.79 22.39 4.38
CA LEU A 438 -4.66 21.23 4.58
C LEU A 438 -3.95 20.10 5.34
N LEU A 439 -2.71 19.78 4.98
CA LEU A 439 -1.92 18.74 5.64
C LEU A 439 -1.47 19.15 7.05
N ALA A 440 -1.17 20.43 7.28
CA ALA A 440 -0.87 20.96 8.60
C ALA A 440 -2.09 20.84 9.55
N CYS A 441 -3.27 21.24 9.07
CA CYS A 441 -4.53 21.07 9.81
C CYS A 441 -4.82 19.59 10.08
N PHE A 442 -4.67 18.73 9.07
CA PHE A 442 -4.86 17.28 9.22
C PHE A 442 -3.94 16.67 10.29
N THR A 443 -2.66 17.06 10.26
CA THR A 443 -1.65 16.66 11.24
C THR A 443 -2.06 17.08 12.66
N LYS A 444 -2.50 18.33 12.84
CA LYS A 444 -2.97 18.86 14.14
C LYS A 444 -4.18 18.07 14.65
N THR A 445 -5.12 17.73 13.76
CA THR A 445 -6.30 16.91 14.09
C THR A 445 -5.88 15.51 14.54
N LEU A 446 -4.99 14.84 13.81
CA LEU A 446 -4.50 13.50 14.18
C LEU A 446 -3.80 13.50 15.54
N LYS A 447 -2.91 14.47 15.79
CA LYS A 447 -2.21 14.59 17.08
C LYS A 447 -3.18 14.80 18.24
N THR A 448 -4.17 15.67 18.06
CA THR A 448 -5.20 15.94 19.08
C THR A 448 -6.07 14.71 19.33
N GLN A 449 -6.50 14.02 18.27
CA GLN A 449 -7.40 12.87 18.37
C GLN A 449 -6.73 11.66 19.04
N TRP A 450 -5.44 11.45 18.77
CA TRP A 450 -4.70 10.27 19.21
C TRP A 450 -3.71 10.55 20.36
N ASP A 451 -3.70 11.77 20.90
CA ASP A 451 -2.84 12.22 22.00
C ASP A 451 -1.34 11.96 21.71
N LEU A 452 -0.88 12.44 20.54
CA LEU A 452 0.47 12.23 20.00
C LEU A 452 1.42 13.41 20.21
#